data_AF-A0A9P6DFB3-F1
#
_entry.id   AF-A0A9P6DFB3-F1
#
_cell.length_a   1.000
_cell.length_b   1.000
_cell.length_c   1.000
_cell.angle_alpha   90.00
_cell.angle_beta   90.00
_cell.angle_gamma   90.00
#
_symmetry.space_group_name_H-M   'P 1'
#
loop_
_entity.id
_entity.type
_entity.pdbx_description
1 polymer ?
#
loop_
_entity_poly.entity_id
_entity_poly.type
_entity_poly.pdbx_seq_one_letter_code
_entity_poly.pdbx_strand_id
1 'polypeptide(L)'
;MDLLRREWGYMLYTNLSVQSTLLEGYNSDGSIGYWGDQGYNSDPAYVSHAHGWSAGPTSALTFYVLGLTVTSPQGATWEVTPHLSGLNTAEGQFETPLGAYLASWRTVNEEGKVFKIDLETPFGTSGVF
;
A
#
# COMPACT_ATOMS: atom_id res chain seq x y z
N MET A 1 -3.76 -9.59 -2.78
CA MET A 1 -2.93 -9.03 -3.87
C MET A 1 -3.66 -8.86 -5.19
N ASP A 2 -4.69 -9.66 -5.51
CA ASP A 2 -5.36 -9.60 -6.81
C ASP A 2 -5.98 -8.23 -7.13
N LEU A 3 -6.69 -7.63 -6.17
CA LEU A 3 -7.27 -6.30 -6.35
C LEU A 3 -6.18 -5.22 -6.53
N LEU A 4 -5.09 -5.29 -5.75
CA LEU A 4 -3.95 -4.37 -5.88
C LEU A 4 -3.38 -4.40 -7.31
N ARG A 5 -3.17 -5.60 -7.85
CA ARG A 5 -2.65 -5.80 -9.20
C ARG A 5 -3.64 -5.40 -10.28
N ARG A 6 -4.94 -5.68 -10.08
CA ARG A 6 -5.97 -5.36 -11.07
C ARG A 6 -6.22 -3.86 -11.17
N GLU A 7 -6.44 -3.20 -10.04
CA GLU A 7 -6.85 -1.80 -10.04
C GLU A 7 -5.65 -0.86 -10.18
N TRP A 8 -4.67 -0.94 -9.27
CA TRP A 8 -3.52 -0.05 -9.29
C TRP A 8 -2.46 -0.47 -10.30
N GLY A 9 -2.37 -1.76 -10.63
CA GLY A 9 -1.59 -2.19 -11.79
C GLY A 9 -2.17 -1.64 -13.08
N TYR A 10 -3.49 -1.59 -13.24
CA TYR A 10 -4.11 -0.92 -14.39
C TYR A 10 -3.71 0.56 -14.46
N MET A 11 -3.83 1.29 -13.34
CA MET A 11 -3.38 2.69 -13.26
C MET A 11 -1.90 2.85 -13.65
N LEU A 12 -1.04 1.91 -13.30
CA LEU A 12 0.39 1.98 -13.58
C LEU A 12 0.77 1.66 -15.04
N TYR A 13 0.01 0.78 -15.71
CA TYR A 13 0.41 0.24 -17.01
C TYR A 13 -0.45 0.71 -18.20
N THR A 14 -1.63 1.28 -17.96
CA THR A 14 -2.46 1.83 -19.04
C THR A 14 -1.82 3.06 -19.67
N ASN A 15 -1.94 3.23 -20.99
CA ASN A 15 -1.49 4.44 -21.69
C ASN A 15 -2.44 5.64 -21.48
N LEU A 16 -3.60 5.42 -20.86
CA LEU A 16 -4.55 6.47 -20.53
C LEU A 16 -4.15 7.25 -19.26
N SER A 17 -3.25 6.72 -18.44
CA SER A 17 -2.77 7.37 -17.22
C SER A 17 -1.39 8.00 -17.44
N VAL A 18 -0.94 8.76 -16.44
CA VAL A 18 0.43 9.32 -16.39
C VAL A 18 1.47 8.36 -15.80
N GLN A 19 1.06 7.14 -15.41
CA GLN A 19 1.93 6.03 -14.96
C GLN A 19 2.89 6.35 -13.81
N SER A 20 2.61 7.42 -13.05
CA SER A 20 3.50 7.95 -12.01
C SER A 20 2.77 8.45 -10.76
N THR A 21 1.46 8.66 -10.87
CA THR A 21 0.56 9.09 -9.80
C THR A 21 -0.76 8.32 -9.87
N LEU A 22 -1.64 8.53 -8.88
CA LEU A 22 -2.87 7.77 -8.73
C LEU A 22 -4.07 8.53 -9.29
N LEU A 23 -4.88 7.84 -10.09
CA LEU A 23 -6.08 8.42 -10.71
C LEU A 23 -7.17 8.68 -9.67
N GLU A 24 -7.96 9.73 -9.89
CA GLU A 24 -9.19 10.00 -9.15
C GLU A 24 -10.23 8.90 -9.34
N GLY A 25 -10.42 8.43 -10.57
CA GLY A 25 -11.29 7.30 -10.86
C GLY A 25 -11.26 6.88 -12.32
N TYR A 26 -11.72 5.66 -12.57
CA TYR A 26 -11.99 5.13 -13.90
C TYR A 26 -13.18 4.17 -13.82
N ASN A 27 -13.83 3.94 -14.96
CA ASN A 27 -14.99 3.07 -15.08
C ASN A 27 -14.58 1.60 -15.23
N SER A 28 -15.52 0.68 -15.06
CA SER A 28 -15.26 -0.76 -15.21
C SER A 28 -14.78 -1.18 -16.60
N ASP A 29 -14.96 -0.35 -17.62
CA ASP A 29 -14.45 -0.56 -18.98
C ASP A 29 -13.01 0.00 -19.19
N GLY A 30 -12.43 0.59 -18.14
CA GLY A 30 -11.09 1.20 -18.15
C GLY A 30 -11.07 2.65 -18.62
N SER A 31 -12.19 3.23 -19.08
CA SER A 31 -12.23 4.64 -19.45
C SER A 31 -11.99 5.53 -18.22
N ILE A 32 -11.15 6.56 -18.37
CA ILE A 32 -10.93 7.56 -17.32
C ILE A 32 -12.22 8.34 -17.14
N GLY A 33 -12.74 8.36 -15.92
CA GLY A 33 -14.04 8.92 -15.62
C GLY A 33 -14.38 8.79 -14.15
N TYR A 34 -14.93 9.87 -13.59
CA TYR A 34 -15.45 9.89 -12.23
C TYR A 34 -16.58 10.93 -12.14
N TRP A 35 -17.76 10.51 -11.69
CA TRP A 35 -18.89 11.41 -11.37
C TRP A 35 -19.22 12.45 -12.46
N GLY A 36 -19.21 12.05 -13.74
CA GLY A 36 -19.35 12.96 -14.87
C GLY A 36 -20.53 13.94 -14.79
N ASP A 37 -21.72 13.46 -14.39
CA ASP A 37 -22.94 14.25 -14.24
C ASP A 37 -23.01 15.07 -12.93
N GLN A 38 -22.13 14.78 -11.97
CA GLN A 38 -22.07 15.40 -10.64
C GLN A 38 -20.86 16.33 -10.53
N GLY A 39 -20.86 17.42 -11.31
CA GLY A 39 -19.89 18.51 -11.17
C GLY A 39 -18.76 18.55 -12.21
N TYR A 40 -18.68 17.55 -13.08
CA TYR A 40 -17.63 17.43 -14.10
C TYR A 40 -18.13 17.65 -15.54
N ASN A 41 -19.41 18.02 -15.73
CA ASN A 41 -20.05 18.25 -17.04
C ASN A 41 -19.84 17.11 -18.06
N SER A 42 -19.64 15.88 -17.57
CA SER A 42 -19.26 14.70 -18.36
C SER A 42 -17.98 14.88 -19.19
N ASP A 43 -17.06 15.74 -18.74
CA ASP A 43 -15.77 15.98 -19.38
C ASP A 43 -14.64 15.28 -18.61
N PRO A 44 -14.06 14.19 -19.17
CA PRO A 44 -12.95 13.45 -18.56
C PRO A 44 -11.69 14.28 -18.32
N ALA A 45 -11.51 15.42 -18.98
CA ALA A 45 -10.36 16.29 -18.79
C ALA A 45 -10.25 16.87 -17.37
N TYR A 46 -11.35 16.86 -16.61
CA TYR A 46 -11.37 17.33 -15.23
C TYR A 46 -11.04 16.23 -14.20
N VAL A 47 -10.97 14.96 -14.62
CA VAL A 47 -10.59 13.87 -13.71
C VAL A 47 -9.13 14.04 -13.33
N SER A 48 -8.84 14.09 -12.03
CA SER A 48 -7.47 14.27 -11.55
C SER A 48 -6.64 13.01 -11.78
N HIS A 49 -5.43 13.20 -12.33
CA HIS A 49 -4.44 12.14 -12.47
C HIS A 49 -3.53 12.00 -11.24
N ALA A 50 -3.71 12.82 -10.20
CA ALA A 50 -2.93 12.80 -8.99
C ALA A 50 -3.84 13.03 -7.77
N HIS A 51 -4.61 12.01 -7.41
CA HIS A 51 -5.65 12.10 -6.39
C HIS A 51 -5.34 11.20 -5.17
N GLY A 52 -5.24 11.82 -3.99
CA GLY A 52 -4.78 11.16 -2.76
C GLY A 52 -5.73 10.10 -2.20
N TRP A 53 -7.03 10.18 -2.46
CA TRP A 53 -8.01 9.18 -2.00
C TRP A 53 -7.78 7.78 -2.58
N SER A 54 -7.01 7.68 -3.65
CA SER A 54 -6.68 6.43 -4.35
C SER A 54 -5.39 5.84 -3.80
N ALA A 55 -4.75 6.48 -2.80
CA ALA A 55 -3.50 6.05 -2.17
C ALA A 55 -3.64 4.84 -1.22
N GLY A 56 -4.71 4.06 -1.36
CA GLY A 56 -4.92 2.80 -0.65
C GLY A 56 -3.73 1.81 -0.72
N PRO A 57 -2.95 1.69 -1.80
CA PRO A 57 -1.83 0.76 -1.85
C PRO A 57 -0.76 1.05 -0.82
N THR A 58 -0.52 2.32 -0.48
CA THR A 58 0.51 2.70 0.49
C THR A 58 0.23 2.04 1.83
N SER A 59 -0.97 2.25 2.40
CA SER A 59 -1.34 1.62 3.66
C SER A 59 -1.53 0.12 3.53
N ALA A 60 -2.08 -0.36 2.40
CA ALA A 60 -2.32 -1.78 2.21
C ALA A 60 -1.01 -2.60 2.17
N LEU A 61 0.01 -2.10 1.47
CA LEU A 61 1.32 -2.73 1.37
C LEU A 61 2.05 -2.69 2.72
N THR A 62 1.97 -1.57 3.45
CA THR A 62 2.60 -1.46 4.78
C THR A 62 1.91 -2.34 5.83
N PHE A 63 0.59 -2.25 5.96
CA PHE A 63 -0.14 -2.90 7.05
C PHE A 63 -0.40 -4.38 6.83
N TYR A 64 -0.59 -4.81 5.58
CA TYR A 64 -0.97 -6.20 5.29
C TYR A 64 0.14 -6.99 4.60
N VAL A 65 0.86 -6.43 3.62
CA VAL A 65 1.94 -7.20 2.96
C VAL A 65 3.18 -7.24 3.84
N LEU A 66 3.69 -6.08 4.22
CA LEU A 66 4.79 -5.99 5.17
C LEU A 66 4.32 -6.47 6.56
N GLY A 67 3.08 -6.17 6.92
CA GLY A 67 2.43 -6.63 8.15
C GLY A 67 2.61 -5.69 9.34
N LEU A 68 3.25 -4.54 9.15
CA LEU A 68 3.67 -3.64 10.23
C LEU A 68 2.56 -2.62 10.54
N THR A 69 1.97 -2.68 11.73
CA THR A 69 0.85 -1.82 12.15
C THR A 69 1.05 -1.31 13.58
N VAL A 70 0.68 -0.05 13.85
CA VAL A 70 0.58 0.47 15.23
C VAL A 70 -0.76 0.09 15.85
N THR A 71 -0.76 -0.34 17.11
CA THR A 71 -1.96 -0.83 17.80
C THR A 71 -2.42 0.11 18.92
N SER A 72 -1.64 1.15 19.25
CA SER A 72 -2.01 2.19 20.20
C SER A 72 -1.57 3.58 19.74
N PRO A 73 -2.05 4.66 20.40
CA PRO A 73 -1.65 6.03 20.07
C PRO A 73 -0.14 6.22 20.01
N GLN A 74 0.31 7.01 19.04
CA GLN A 74 1.71 7.34 18.78
C GLN A 74 2.62 6.14 18.47
N GLY A 75 2.09 4.91 18.36
CA GLY A 75 2.89 3.70 18.16
C GLY A 75 3.47 3.10 19.44
N ALA A 76 3.00 3.49 20.64
CA ALA A 76 3.53 2.92 21.89
C ALA A 76 3.45 1.38 21.91
N THR A 77 2.40 0.82 21.30
CA THR A 77 2.34 -0.59 20.92
C THR A 77 2.18 -0.79 19.42
N TRP A 78 2.74 -1.90 18.94
CA TRP A 78 2.76 -2.27 17.52
C TRP A 78 2.64 -3.79 17.33
N GLU A 79 2.30 -4.20 16.11
CA GLU A 79 2.26 -5.59 15.70
C GLU A 79 2.91 -5.78 14.33
N VAL A 80 3.47 -6.96 14.10
CA VAL A 80 3.98 -7.36 12.79
C VAL A 80 3.38 -8.71 12.40
N THR A 81 2.44 -8.69 11.45
CA THR A 81 1.79 -9.90 10.89
C THR A 81 1.93 -9.93 9.37
N PRO A 82 3.04 -10.47 8.82
CA PRO A 82 3.31 -10.47 7.39
C PRO A 82 2.31 -11.34 6.59
N HIS A 83 1.79 -10.82 5.48
CA HIS A 83 1.05 -11.62 4.49
C HIS A 83 1.83 -11.70 3.17
N LEU A 84 2.48 -12.85 2.94
CA LEU A 84 3.34 -13.06 1.77
C LEU A 84 2.59 -12.84 0.45
N SER A 85 1.38 -13.40 0.33
CA SER A 85 0.52 -13.24 -0.85
C SER A 85 1.26 -13.50 -2.19
N GLY A 86 2.13 -14.52 -2.22
CA GLY A 86 2.93 -14.91 -3.38
C GLY A 86 4.21 -14.08 -3.60
N LEU A 87 4.60 -13.24 -2.64
CA LEU A 87 5.86 -12.50 -2.63
C LEU A 87 6.90 -13.23 -1.77
N ASN A 88 8.16 -13.12 -2.19
CA ASN A 88 9.30 -13.70 -1.47
C ASN A 88 9.94 -12.73 -0.49
N THR A 89 9.70 -11.42 -0.66
CA THR A 89 10.28 -10.38 0.17
C THR A 89 9.33 -9.20 0.31
N ALA A 90 9.40 -8.48 1.42
CA ALA A 90 8.91 -7.10 1.53
C ALA A 90 9.78 -6.33 2.52
N GLU A 91 9.91 -5.02 2.29
CA GLU A 91 10.63 -4.10 3.15
C GLU A 91 9.90 -2.76 3.14
N GLY A 92 9.85 -2.10 4.29
CA GLY A 92 9.29 -0.76 4.39
C GLY A 92 9.42 -0.18 5.79
N GLN A 93 9.07 1.09 5.88
CA GLN A 93 9.11 1.84 7.12
C GLN A 93 7.99 2.87 7.20
N PHE A 94 7.65 3.27 8.42
CA PHE A 94 6.96 4.53 8.67
C PHE A 94 7.50 5.18 9.94
N GLU A 95 7.20 6.45 10.14
CA GLU A 95 7.63 7.21 11.30
C GLU A 95 6.44 7.70 12.11
N THR A 96 6.60 7.66 13.43
CA THR A 96 5.69 8.28 14.41
C THR A 96 6.48 9.33 15.20
N PRO A 97 5.83 10.15 16.04
CA PRO A 97 6.55 11.02 16.97
C PRO A 97 7.51 10.30 17.92
N LEU A 98 7.34 8.98 18.15
CA LEU A 98 8.27 8.18 18.96
C LEU A 98 9.51 7.73 18.18
N GLY A 99 9.49 7.80 16.85
CA GLY A 99 10.57 7.39 15.95
C GLY A 99 10.09 6.48 14.81
N ALA A 100 11.05 5.96 14.05
CA ALA A 100 10.84 5.10 12.90
C ALA A 100 10.61 3.62 13.28
N TYR A 101 9.69 2.98 12.57
CA TYR A 101 9.45 1.55 12.59
C TYR A 101 9.82 1.01 11.22
N LEU A 102 10.79 0.11 11.19
CA LEU A 102 11.26 -0.56 9.98
C LEU A 102 11.03 -2.06 10.14
N ALA A 103 10.52 -2.66 9.07
CA ALA A 103 10.41 -4.10 8.97
C ALA A 103 10.93 -4.53 7.60
N SER A 104 11.61 -5.66 7.58
CA SER A 104 11.93 -6.36 6.34
C SER A 104 11.80 -7.85 6.57
N TRP A 105 11.24 -8.56 5.60
CA TRP A 105 11.18 -10.01 5.64
C TRP A 105 11.50 -10.63 4.30
N ARG A 106 12.01 -11.87 4.34
CA ARG A 106 12.28 -12.69 3.17
C ARG A 106 12.08 -14.18 3.42
N THR A 107 11.62 -14.89 2.40
CA THR A 107 11.62 -16.36 2.34
C THR A 107 12.90 -16.84 1.70
N VAL A 108 13.64 -17.74 2.35
CA VAL A 108 14.98 -18.16 1.89
C VAL A 108 14.95 -19.31 0.88
N ASN A 109 13.87 -20.11 0.85
CA ASN A 109 13.71 -21.24 -0.08
C ASN A 109 12.41 -21.10 -0.89
N GLU A 110 12.38 -21.65 -2.11
CA GLU A 110 11.19 -21.66 -3.00
C GLU A 110 9.95 -22.30 -2.36
N GLU A 111 10.13 -23.14 -1.34
CA GLU A 111 9.04 -23.76 -0.56
C GLU A 111 8.60 -22.94 0.66
N GLY A 112 9.15 -21.74 0.90
CA GLY A 112 8.77 -20.86 2.01
C GLY A 112 9.13 -21.36 3.42
N LYS A 113 9.92 -22.44 3.54
CA LYS A 113 10.21 -23.11 4.83
C LYS A 113 11.07 -22.31 5.82
N VAL A 114 11.77 -21.29 5.36
CA VAL A 114 12.59 -20.41 6.21
C VAL A 114 12.14 -18.99 5.97
N PHE A 115 11.54 -18.39 7.01
CA PHE A 115 11.10 -17.01 7.05
C PHE A 115 12.03 -16.22 7.95
N LYS A 116 12.73 -15.23 7.40
CA LYS A 116 13.53 -14.28 8.19
C LYS A 116 12.83 -12.95 8.22
N ILE A 117 12.72 -12.36 9.41
CA ILE A 117 12.28 -11.00 9.62
C ILE A 117 13.33 -10.21 10.41
N ASP A 118 13.55 -8.96 10.01
CA ASP A 118 14.39 -7.99 10.69
C ASP A 118 13.49 -6.79 11.05
N LEU A 119 13.51 -6.36 12.32
CA LEU A 119 12.67 -5.29 12.86
C LEU A 119 13.54 -4.26 13.58
N GLU A 120 13.29 -2.98 13.31
CA GLU A 120 13.84 -1.86 14.06
C GLU A 120 12.69 -0.98 14.55
N THR A 121 12.61 -0.78 15.87
CA THR A 121 11.52 -0.03 16.49
C THR A 121 12.06 0.94 17.54
N PRO A 122 11.36 2.05 17.82
CA PRO A 122 11.85 3.04 18.76
C PRO A 122 11.97 2.50 20.20
N PHE A 123 12.93 3.05 20.95
CA PHE A 123 13.13 2.70 22.36
C PHE A 123 11.87 3.00 23.20
N GLY A 124 11.53 2.10 24.12
CA GLY A 124 10.36 2.27 25.00
C GLY A 124 9.02 1.89 24.38
N THR A 125 9.02 1.35 23.15
CA THR A 125 7.83 0.76 22.52
C THR A 125 7.77 -0.75 22.80
N SER A 126 6.60 -1.36 22.59
CA SER A 126 6.42 -2.80 22.79
C SER A 126 5.56 -3.40 21.69
N GLY A 127 5.91 -4.57 21.18
CA GLY A 127 5.13 -5.19 20.13
C GLY A 127 5.16 -6.70 20.11
N VAL A 128 4.36 -7.24 19.21
CA VAL A 128 4.19 -8.67 18.98
C VAL A 128 4.51 -9.03 17.53
N PHE A 129 5.11 -10.20 17.33
CA PHE A 129 5.41 -10.82 16.05
C PHE A 129 5.02 -12.31 16.13
#